data_AF-A0A9D8N5C1-F1
#
_entry.id   AF-A0A9D8N5C1-F1
#
_cell.length_a   1.000
_cell.length_b   1.000
_cell.length_c   1.000
_cell.angle_alpha   90.00
_cell.angle_beta   90.00
_cell.angle_gamma   90.00
#
_symmetry.space_group_name_H-M   'P 1'
#
loop_
_entity.id
_entity.type
_entity.pdbx_description
1 polymer ?
#
loop_
_entity_poly.entity_id
_entity_poly.type
_entity_poly.pdbx_seq_one_letter_code
_entity_poly.pdbx_strand_id
1 'polypeptide(L)'
;MKEEQASAPRTPRKKVGWFIVSAIVLFAAVGAGIYFYSSYLKKKTADPMECVPADAVFVIHALKHDVFFSAAKECEPFFEDAFSLEALNGIAYFLSQFTAAEVNRQPLVVSGHQVGDKNALLASVRIKKQDFERLLETLKITENNYIKYKLNKIYEIGTHYRTFYFCFHDGLFTVAENLDLIKKSLDVMGSQGSLTAQKSFEPLKSLMEKNRKQTWLVVNHARLVENQKENLDAEFQSVFGELQQLAEWSAYQVQFVNGELCLSGYSTVKEGSRLQRMFGASPYPVAIPEQLIPASIGNYMLFNFSDVDLFTQVHGVQESEKNEFKTLNTNEVHYFTLSDSVTHRYLMVHGDTSERYLCALLPENHTPDSVSNSGTYTSGLQDFTPVLFSGIPMRPACFLVRDGYFVFAESEEDLKLYLKEIFLSKTLDKNQLYINLTADGRLSNECCYEFLLQNNHQELGDYLNPKWVKSKSKLLNIKYVLVNVFPAAGQVVPNNVFLRFNP
;
A
#
# COMPACT_ATOMS: atom_id res chain seq x y z
N MET A 1 -85.44 -9.09 -65.55
CA MET A 1 -84.16 -8.34 -65.49
C MET A 1 -84.19 -7.42 -64.29
N LYS A 2 -83.54 -7.80 -63.20
CA LYS A 2 -83.00 -6.89 -62.17
C LYS A 2 -81.80 -7.61 -61.57
N GLU A 3 -80.63 -7.02 -61.79
CA GLU A 3 -79.32 -7.55 -61.46
C GLU A 3 -79.14 -7.69 -59.94
N GLU A 4 -78.65 -8.86 -59.54
CA GLU A 4 -78.19 -9.18 -58.21
C GLU A 4 -76.76 -8.63 -58.06
N GLN A 5 -76.62 -7.50 -57.36
CA GLN A 5 -75.31 -6.91 -57.08
C GLN A 5 -74.65 -7.58 -55.87
N ALA A 6 -73.59 -8.33 -56.15
CA ALA A 6 -72.68 -8.92 -55.19
C ALA A 6 -71.97 -7.84 -54.35
N SER A 7 -72.10 -7.92 -53.03
CA SER A 7 -71.40 -7.04 -52.09
C SER A 7 -69.91 -7.43 -51.97
N ALA A 8 -69.03 -6.50 -52.31
CA ALA A 8 -67.58 -6.66 -52.21
C ALA A 8 -67.10 -6.92 -50.75
N PRO A 9 -66.08 -7.77 -50.55
CA PRO A 9 -65.56 -8.10 -49.22
C PRO A 9 -64.86 -6.89 -48.58
N ARG A 10 -65.32 -6.51 -47.39
CA ARG A 10 -64.70 -5.47 -46.56
C ARG A 10 -63.28 -5.90 -46.18
N THR A 11 -62.28 -5.26 -46.76
CA THR A 11 -60.87 -5.49 -46.42
C THR A 11 -60.58 -5.05 -44.97
N PRO A 12 -59.95 -5.89 -44.13
CA PRO A 12 -59.65 -5.56 -42.73
C PRO A 12 -58.40 -4.68 -42.65
N ARG A 13 -58.44 -3.47 -43.22
CA ARG A 13 -57.35 -2.50 -43.14
C ARG A 13 -57.64 -1.49 -42.04
N LYS A 14 -57.13 -1.73 -40.83
CA LYS A 14 -56.86 -0.71 -39.78
C LYS A 14 -56.29 -1.28 -38.47
N LYS A 15 -56.28 -2.60 -38.25
CA LYS A 15 -55.80 -3.18 -36.97
C LYS A 15 -54.27 -3.14 -36.80
N VAL A 16 -53.50 -3.27 -37.89
CA VAL A 16 -52.02 -3.34 -37.82
C VAL A 16 -51.38 -2.04 -37.30
N GLY A 17 -51.90 -0.88 -37.69
CA GLY A 17 -51.36 0.40 -37.21
C GLY A 17 -51.54 0.62 -35.71
N TRP A 18 -52.66 0.14 -35.14
CA TRP A 18 -52.94 0.25 -33.71
C TRP A 18 -52.03 -0.64 -32.87
N PHE A 19 -51.68 -1.84 -33.36
CA PHE A 19 -50.71 -2.71 -32.70
C PHE A 19 -49.30 -2.10 -32.66
N ILE A 20 -48.85 -1.48 -33.76
CA ILE A 20 -47.52 -0.84 -33.82
C ILE A 20 -47.46 0.35 -32.84
N VAL A 21 -48.46 1.22 -32.84
CA VAL A 21 -48.52 2.37 -31.91
C VAL A 21 -48.58 1.89 -30.46
N SER A 22 -49.38 0.87 -30.15
CA SER A 22 -49.46 0.30 -28.80
C SER A 22 -48.13 -0.30 -28.33
N ALA A 23 -47.41 -0.98 -29.24
CA ALA A 23 -46.09 -1.52 -28.93
C ALA A 23 -45.08 -0.39 -28.64
N ILE A 24 -45.07 0.67 -29.44
CA ILE A 24 -44.16 1.83 -29.23
C ILE A 24 -44.44 2.49 -27.87
N VAL A 25 -45.72 2.72 -27.52
CA VAL A 25 -46.10 3.31 -26.23
C VAL A 25 -45.70 2.40 -25.07
N LEU A 26 -45.87 1.08 -25.21
CA LEU A 26 -45.45 0.13 -24.19
C LEU A 26 -43.92 0.13 -23.99
N PHE A 27 -43.14 0.13 -25.07
CA PHE A 27 -41.67 0.22 -24.99
C PHE A 27 -41.21 1.55 -24.39
N ALA A 28 -41.86 2.67 -24.74
CA ALA A 28 -41.57 3.96 -24.15
C ALA A 28 -41.90 4.00 -22.65
N ALA A 29 -43.03 3.42 -22.22
CA ALA A 29 -43.43 3.34 -20.82
C ALA A 29 -42.49 2.42 -20.01
N VAL A 30 -42.08 1.28 -20.57
CA VAL A 30 -41.09 0.39 -19.95
C VAL A 30 -39.73 1.07 -19.87
N GLY A 31 -39.27 1.74 -20.93
CA GLY A 31 -38.02 2.50 -20.93
C GLY A 31 -38.02 3.63 -19.90
N ALA A 32 -39.11 4.41 -19.82
CA ALA A 32 -39.29 5.44 -18.80
C ALA A 32 -39.36 4.85 -17.39
N GLY A 33 -40.01 3.70 -17.21
CA GLY A 33 -40.06 2.97 -15.95
C GLY A 33 -38.70 2.46 -15.49
N ILE A 34 -37.89 1.89 -16.41
CA ILE A 34 -36.52 1.46 -16.14
C ILE A 34 -35.64 2.66 -15.80
N TYR A 35 -35.75 3.76 -16.56
CA TYR A 35 -35.00 4.99 -16.30
C TYR A 35 -35.37 5.62 -14.96
N PHE A 36 -36.66 5.69 -14.62
CA PHE A 36 -37.14 6.19 -13.34
C PHE A 36 -36.71 5.28 -12.19
N TYR A 37 -36.82 3.96 -12.36
CA TYR A 37 -36.36 3.01 -11.36
C TYR A 37 -34.84 3.10 -11.14
N SER A 38 -34.04 3.21 -12.20
CA SER A 38 -32.58 3.31 -12.07
C SER A 38 -32.12 4.66 -11.51
N SER A 39 -32.77 5.77 -11.90
CA SER A 39 -32.33 7.12 -11.56
C SER A 39 -32.90 7.62 -10.23
N TYR A 40 -34.11 7.20 -9.85
CA TYR A 40 -34.80 7.71 -8.66
C TYR A 40 -34.96 6.67 -7.54
N LEU A 41 -35.35 5.43 -7.86
CA LEU A 41 -35.62 4.41 -6.83
C LEU A 41 -34.37 3.64 -6.43
N LYS A 42 -33.48 3.37 -7.39
CA LYS A 42 -32.18 2.77 -7.17
C LYS A 42 -31.12 3.86 -7.00
N LYS A 43 -31.40 4.88 -6.16
CA LYS A 43 -30.32 5.69 -5.60
C LYS A 43 -29.39 4.70 -4.89
N LYS A 44 -28.31 4.31 -5.58
CA LYS A 44 -27.24 3.55 -4.96
C LYS A 44 -26.84 4.36 -3.75
N THR A 45 -26.91 3.76 -2.56
CA THR A 45 -26.24 4.33 -1.41
C THR A 45 -24.81 4.62 -1.83
N ALA A 46 -24.37 5.85 -1.61
CA ALA A 46 -23.06 6.28 -2.05
C ALA A 46 -21.99 5.35 -1.47
N ASP A 47 -20.91 5.16 -2.21
CA ASP A 47 -19.74 4.47 -1.67
C ASP A 47 -19.04 5.43 -0.69
N PRO A 48 -18.73 5.02 0.56
CA PRO A 48 -17.95 5.87 1.46
C PRO A 48 -16.65 6.40 0.83
N MET A 49 -16.04 5.63 -0.08
CA MET A 49 -14.84 6.03 -0.80
C MET A 49 -15.07 7.17 -1.81
N GLU A 50 -16.30 7.34 -2.34
CA GLU A 50 -16.65 8.44 -3.26
C GLU A 50 -16.69 9.81 -2.56
N CYS A 51 -16.72 9.81 -1.23
CA CYS A 51 -16.74 11.03 -0.41
C CYS A 51 -15.33 11.50 -0.05
N VAL A 52 -14.29 10.71 -0.38
CA VAL A 52 -12.90 11.02 -0.09
C VAL A 52 -12.38 12.00 -1.15
N PRO A 53 -12.02 13.24 -0.76
CA PRO A 53 -11.42 14.17 -1.69
C PRO A 53 -10.11 13.65 -2.27
N ALA A 54 -9.84 13.99 -3.53
CA ALA A 54 -8.65 13.56 -4.24
C ALA A 54 -7.34 14.04 -3.62
N ASP A 55 -7.36 14.93 -2.62
CA ASP A 55 -6.18 15.44 -1.88
C ASP A 55 -5.78 14.59 -0.65
N ALA A 56 -6.43 13.45 -0.42
CA ALA A 56 -6.11 12.55 0.69
C ALA A 56 -4.61 12.16 0.71
N VAL A 57 -4.02 12.16 1.91
CA VAL A 57 -2.66 11.68 2.19
C VAL A 57 -2.67 10.16 2.34
N PHE A 58 -3.68 9.64 3.04
CA PHE A 58 -3.91 8.21 3.19
C PHE A 58 -5.41 7.93 3.30
N VAL A 59 -5.80 6.69 3.08
CA VAL A 59 -7.16 6.18 3.27
C VAL A 59 -7.12 4.80 3.90
N ILE A 60 -7.78 4.63 5.05
CA ILE A 60 -8.03 3.34 5.67
C ILE A 60 -9.45 2.92 5.31
N HIS A 61 -9.58 1.79 4.61
CA HIS A 61 -10.85 1.12 4.34
C HIS A 61 -10.96 -0.11 5.23
N ALA A 62 -11.57 0.06 6.40
CA ALA A 62 -11.77 -0.98 7.41
C ALA A 62 -13.05 -1.76 7.11
N LEU A 63 -12.93 -3.08 6.97
CA LEU A 63 -14.08 -3.96 6.69
C LEU A 63 -15.11 -3.97 7.83
N LYS A 64 -14.61 -3.99 9.07
CA LYS A 64 -15.40 -3.97 10.30
C LYS A 64 -14.75 -2.97 11.25
N HIS A 65 -15.47 -1.90 11.60
CA HIS A 65 -14.85 -0.83 12.37
C HIS A 65 -14.57 -1.23 13.83
N ASP A 66 -15.35 -2.12 14.44
CA ASP A 66 -15.11 -2.60 15.81
C ASP A 66 -13.78 -3.35 15.94
N VAL A 67 -13.51 -4.28 15.02
CA VAL A 67 -12.24 -5.01 14.93
C VAL A 67 -11.10 -4.04 14.65
N PHE A 68 -11.31 -3.09 13.72
CA PHE A 68 -10.30 -2.10 13.38
C PHE A 68 -9.94 -1.21 14.58
N PHE A 69 -10.90 -0.61 15.30
CA PHE A 69 -10.57 0.25 16.45
C PHE A 69 -9.92 -0.54 17.58
N SER A 70 -10.37 -1.76 17.86
CA SER A 70 -9.75 -2.61 18.88
C SER A 70 -8.29 -2.89 18.56
N ALA A 71 -8.00 -3.21 17.29
CA ALA A 71 -6.65 -3.53 16.85
C ALA A 71 -5.78 -2.27 16.68
N ALA A 72 -6.35 -1.18 16.17
CA ALA A 72 -5.66 0.10 16.01
C ALA A 72 -5.22 0.70 17.34
N LYS A 73 -5.97 0.42 18.43
CA LYS A 73 -5.59 0.83 19.78
C LYS A 73 -4.27 0.22 20.24
N GLU A 74 -3.98 -1.03 19.85
CA GLU A 74 -2.70 -1.69 20.18
C GLU A 74 -1.51 -1.04 19.45
N CYS A 75 -1.77 -0.36 18.33
CA CYS A 75 -0.79 0.36 17.53
C CYS A 75 -1.02 1.89 17.53
N GLU A 76 -1.74 2.42 18.53
CA GLU A 76 -2.15 3.83 18.60
C GLU A 76 -0.97 4.80 18.43
N PRO A 77 0.18 4.61 19.12
CA PRO A 77 1.30 5.53 18.96
C PRO A 77 1.80 5.62 17.51
N PHE A 78 1.89 4.48 16.80
CA PHE A 78 2.27 4.48 15.39
C PHE A 78 1.29 5.27 14.52
N PHE A 79 -0.02 5.07 14.74
CA PHE A 79 -1.04 5.77 13.98
C PHE A 79 -1.06 7.27 14.26
N GLU A 80 -0.79 7.67 15.49
CA GLU A 80 -0.61 9.08 15.84
C GLU A 80 0.63 9.67 15.16
N ASP A 81 1.74 8.95 15.15
CA ASP A 81 3.01 9.48 14.64
C ASP A 81 3.07 9.52 13.10
N ALA A 82 2.67 8.43 12.44
CA ALA A 82 2.74 8.32 10.98
C ALA A 82 1.57 9.03 10.28
N PHE A 83 0.39 9.02 10.89
CA PHE A 83 -0.86 9.41 10.24
C PHE A 83 -1.66 10.48 11.01
N SER A 84 -1.16 10.96 12.16
CA SER A 84 -1.83 11.96 12.99
C SER A 84 -3.27 11.55 13.36
N LEU A 85 -3.47 10.26 13.70
CA LEU A 85 -4.80 9.72 14.01
C LEU A 85 -5.35 10.09 15.40
N GLU A 86 -4.89 11.17 16.03
CA GLU A 86 -5.32 11.59 17.38
C GLU A 86 -6.85 11.78 17.49
N ALA A 87 -7.53 12.05 16.36
CA ALA A 87 -8.97 12.23 16.27
C ALA A 87 -9.78 10.93 16.17
N LEU A 88 -9.10 9.81 15.94
CA LEU A 88 -9.72 8.52 15.68
C LEU A 88 -10.59 8.08 16.86
N ASN A 89 -10.18 8.38 18.09
CA ASN A 89 -10.96 8.15 19.30
C ASN A 89 -12.28 8.93 19.32
N GLY A 90 -12.28 10.17 18.83
CA GLY A 90 -13.51 10.96 18.70
C GLY A 90 -14.45 10.38 17.65
N ILE A 91 -13.91 9.89 16.52
CA ILE A 91 -14.69 9.20 15.49
C ILE A 91 -15.28 7.90 16.05
N ALA A 92 -14.49 7.12 16.80
CA ALA A 92 -14.94 5.90 17.46
C ALA A 92 -16.11 6.15 18.42
N TYR A 93 -16.11 7.28 19.13
CA TYR A 93 -17.22 7.68 20.00
C TYR A 93 -18.54 7.88 19.25
N PHE A 94 -18.54 8.51 18.06
CA PHE A 94 -19.76 8.61 17.24
C PHE A 94 -20.24 7.23 16.79
N LEU A 95 -19.29 6.40 16.33
CA LEU A 95 -19.62 5.08 15.82
C LEU A 95 -20.17 4.16 16.93
N SER A 96 -19.70 4.32 18.17
CA SER A 96 -20.24 3.56 19.32
C SER A 96 -21.65 3.97 19.72
N GLN A 97 -22.14 5.15 19.31
CA GLN A 97 -23.54 5.55 19.56
C GLN A 97 -24.53 4.80 18.66
N PHE A 98 -24.06 4.20 17.56
CA PHE A 98 -24.91 3.38 16.71
C PHE A 98 -25.10 2.00 17.34
N THR A 99 -26.29 1.76 17.89
CA THR A 99 -26.62 0.51 18.60
C THR A 99 -26.81 -0.71 17.67
N ALA A 100 -26.90 -0.49 16.36
CA ALA A 100 -27.24 -1.54 15.41
C ALA A 100 -25.99 -2.35 15.03
N ALA A 101 -26.01 -3.66 15.31
CA ALA A 101 -24.99 -4.60 14.85
C ALA A 101 -24.77 -4.56 13.32
N GLU A 102 -25.75 -4.07 12.56
CA GLU A 102 -25.64 -3.83 11.12
C GLU A 102 -24.65 -2.72 10.76
N VAL A 103 -24.57 -1.65 11.55
CA VAL A 103 -23.63 -0.54 11.35
C VAL A 103 -22.21 -1.04 11.60
N ASN A 104 -22.00 -1.86 12.64
CA ASN A 104 -20.71 -2.50 12.95
C ASN A 104 -20.16 -3.42 11.84
N ARG A 105 -21.03 -3.84 10.92
CA ARG A 105 -20.65 -4.67 9.76
C ARG A 105 -20.45 -3.86 8.49
N GLN A 106 -20.74 -2.56 8.49
CA GLN A 106 -20.50 -1.72 7.32
C GLN A 106 -19.02 -1.35 7.25
N PRO A 107 -18.45 -1.29 6.04
CA PRO A 107 -17.10 -0.77 5.87
C PRO A 107 -17.02 0.69 6.32
N LEU A 108 -15.97 1.00 7.06
CA LEU A 108 -15.60 2.35 7.47
C LEU A 108 -14.46 2.82 6.57
N VAL A 109 -14.60 4.02 6.01
CA VAL A 109 -13.51 4.70 5.29
C VAL A 109 -13.05 5.87 6.14
N VAL A 110 -11.77 5.90 6.51
CA VAL A 110 -11.11 7.02 7.19
C VAL A 110 -10.03 7.57 6.26
N SER A 111 -9.96 8.87 6.03
CA SER A 111 -8.91 9.50 5.23
C SER A 111 -8.29 10.67 5.96
N GLY A 112 -6.97 10.82 5.82
CA GLY A 112 -6.22 11.95 6.36
C GLY A 112 -5.95 13.01 5.30
N HIS A 113 -6.10 14.27 5.68
CA HIS A 113 -5.94 15.43 4.80
C HIS A 113 -5.13 16.51 5.49
N GLN A 114 -4.34 17.24 4.71
CA GLN A 114 -3.69 18.46 5.17
C GLN A 114 -4.64 19.64 4.93
N VAL A 115 -5.02 20.33 6.01
CA VAL A 115 -5.89 21.52 5.96
C VAL A 115 -5.17 22.69 6.62
N GLY A 116 -4.52 23.51 5.80
CA GLY A 116 -3.54 24.49 6.28
C GLY A 116 -2.33 23.78 6.89
N ASP A 117 -1.92 24.19 8.08
CA ASP A 117 -0.76 23.62 8.79
C ASP A 117 -1.12 22.42 9.69
N LYS A 118 -2.33 21.87 9.54
CA LYS A 118 -2.85 20.80 10.41
C LYS A 118 -3.32 19.60 9.60
N ASN A 119 -3.07 18.43 10.16
CA ASN A 119 -3.72 17.19 9.73
C ASN A 119 -5.14 17.11 10.29
N ALA A 120 -6.07 16.69 9.44
CA ALA A 120 -7.47 16.48 9.81
C ALA A 120 -7.96 15.14 9.26
N LEU A 121 -8.77 14.45 10.05
CA LEU A 121 -9.41 13.21 9.62
C LEU A 121 -10.81 13.45 9.06
N LEU A 122 -11.16 12.67 8.05
CA LEU A 122 -12.51 12.47 7.54
C LEU A 122 -12.85 11.00 7.70
N ALA A 123 -14.04 10.68 8.24
CA ALA A 123 -14.55 9.32 8.30
C ALA A 123 -15.94 9.24 7.70
N SER A 124 -16.21 8.20 6.91
CA SER A 124 -17.50 7.92 6.31
C SER A 124 -17.91 6.47 6.47
N VAL A 125 -19.17 6.24 6.82
CA VAL A 125 -19.77 4.90 6.96
C VAL A 125 -21.23 4.94 6.50
N ARG A 126 -21.72 3.81 5.98
CA ARG A 126 -23.13 3.66 5.60
C ARG A 126 -24.00 3.48 6.84
N ILE A 127 -25.06 4.27 6.96
CA ILE A 127 -26.07 4.13 8.02
C ILE A 127 -27.48 4.35 7.49
N LYS A 128 -28.50 3.89 8.23
CA LYS A 128 -29.90 4.22 7.93
C LYS A 128 -30.22 5.62 8.48
N LYS A 129 -31.16 6.31 7.84
CA LYS A 129 -31.63 7.64 8.30
C LYS A 129 -32.14 7.62 9.75
N GLN A 130 -32.83 6.55 10.15
CA GLN A 130 -33.34 6.38 11.52
C GLN A 130 -32.21 6.30 12.56
N ASP A 131 -31.09 5.68 12.21
CA ASP A 131 -29.92 5.60 13.10
C ASP A 131 -29.27 6.98 13.26
N PHE A 132 -29.25 7.78 12.19
CA PHE A 132 -28.80 9.17 12.25
C PHE A 132 -29.72 10.06 13.10
N GLU A 133 -31.04 9.93 12.95
CA GLU A 133 -32.02 10.68 13.76
C GLU A 133 -31.85 10.35 15.25
N ARG A 134 -31.68 9.06 15.60
CA ARG A 134 -31.37 8.63 16.97
C ARG A 134 -30.04 9.19 17.48
N LEU A 135 -29.01 9.27 16.64
CA LEU A 135 -27.74 9.91 17.01
C LEU A 135 -27.97 11.38 17.38
N LEU A 136 -28.73 12.14 16.59
CA LEU A 136 -29.04 13.55 16.89
C LEU A 136 -29.77 13.70 18.22
N GLU A 137 -30.75 12.83 18.50
CA GLU A 137 -31.45 12.78 19.79
C GLU A 137 -30.49 12.48 20.96
N THR A 138 -29.59 11.51 20.77
CA THR A 138 -28.61 11.08 21.78
C THR A 138 -27.62 12.20 22.11
N LEU A 139 -27.16 12.92 21.09
CA LEU A 139 -26.29 14.09 21.22
C LEU A 139 -27.03 15.37 21.62
N LYS A 140 -28.36 15.31 21.81
CA LYS A 140 -29.23 16.44 22.16
C LYS A 140 -29.12 17.62 21.18
N ILE A 141 -28.95 17.31 19.90
CA ILE A 141 -28.84 18.32 18.84
C ILE A 141 -30.24 18.72 18.39
N THR A 142 -30.55 20.01 18.53
CA THR A 142 -31.85 20.58 18.14
C THR A 142 -31.87 20.94 16.65
N GLU A 143 -33.06 21.06 16.08
CA GLU A 143 -33.24 21.40 14.66
C GLU A 143 -32.60 22.71 14.23
N ASN A 144 -32.22 23.60 15.14
CA ASN A 144 -31.59 24.89 14.82
C ASN A 144 -30.07 24.86 14.88
N ASN A 145 -29.46 23.77 15.38
CA ASN A 145 -28.02 23.69 15.61
C ASN A 145 -27.29 23.04 14.43
N TYR A 146 -27.41 23.65 13.24
CA TYR A 146 -26.70 23.19 12.04
C TYR A 146 -26.29 24.35 11.13
N ILE A 147 -25.20 24.13 10.41
CA ILE A 147 -24.74 24.96 9.31
C ILE A 147 -25.33 24.39 8.02
N LYS A 148 -26.12 25.18 7.29
CA LYS A 148 -26.65 24.77 5.99
C LYS A 148 -25.55 24.88 4.93
N TYR A 149 -25.29 23.79 4.21
CA TYR A 149 -24.37 23.78 3.08
C TYR A 149 -25.01 23.07 1.90
N LYS A 150 -25.31 23.82 0.82
CA LYS A 150 -26.10 23.35 -0.32
C LYS A 150 -27.45 22.74 0.15
N LEU A 151 -27.67 21.44 -0.12
CA LEU A 151 -28.85 20.68 0.29
C LEU A 151 -28.66 19.95 1.62
N ASN A 152 -27.47 19.99 2.21
CA ASN A 152 -27.10 19.21 3.38
C ASN A 152 -27.09 20.07 4.65
N LYS A 153 -27.31 19.40 5.78
CA LYS A 153 -27.18 19.98 7.13
C LYS A 153 -25.91 19.45 7.76
N ILE A 154 -24.99 20.35 8.13
CA ILE A 154 -23.76 20.04 8.84
C ILE A 154 -23.96 20.40 10.31
N TYR A 155 -23.84 19.42 11.19
CA TYR A 155 -23.95 19.59 12.63
C TYR A 155 -22.56 19.73 13.23
N GLU A 156 -22.47 20.45 14.34
CA GLU A 156 -21.24 20.70 15.07
C GLU A 156 -21.40 20.20 16.52
N ILE A 157 -20.37 19.52 17.02
CA ILE A 157 -20.28 19.15 18.43
C ILE A 157 -18.86 19.37 18.93
N GLY A 158 -18.75 20.18 19.99
CA GLY A 158 -17.51 20.37 20.72
C GLY A 158 -17.36 19.31 21.81
N THR A 159 -16.23 18.62 21.83
CA THR A 159 -15.74 17.93 23.02
C THR A 159 -14.77 18.84 23.76
N HIS A 160 -14.43 18.50 25.01
CA HIS A 160 -13.40 19.18 25.79
C HIS A 160 -12.01 19.30 25.12
N TYR A 161 -11.72 18.51 24.07
CA TYR A 161 -10.43 18.56 23.37
C TYR A 161 -10.53 18.97 21.89
N ARG A 162 -11.65 18.69 21.21
CA ARG A 162 -11.80 18.88 19.75
C ARG A 162 -13.24 19.16 19.34
N THR A 163 -13.41 19.92 18.26
CA THR A 163 -14.69 20.11 17.60
C THR A 163 -14.81 19.14 16.42
N PHE A 164 -15.96 18.48 16.31
CA PHE A 164 -16.29 17.62 15.18
C PHE A 164 -17.47 18.19 14.42
N TYR A 165 -17.38 18.13 13.10
CA TYR A 165 -18.43 18.45 12.15
C TYR A 165 -18.90 17.17 11.50
N PHE A 166 -20.21 16.97 11.39
CA PHE A 166 -20.75 15.76 10.78
C PHE A 166 -22.07 16.01 10.05
N CYS A 167 -22.39 15.14 9.11
CA CYS A 167 -23.61 15.23 8.34
C CYS A 167 -24.11 13.84 7.91
N PHE A 168 -25.38 13.80 7.51
CA PHE A 168 -25.96 12.65 6.84
C PHE A 168 -26.39 13.04 5.43
N HIS A 169 -25.87 12.32 4.43
CA HIS A 169 -26.12 12.59 3.02
C HIS A 169 -26.02 11.28 2.23
N ASP A 170 -26.93 11.07 1.27
CA ASP A 170 -26.98 9.89 0.38
C ASP A 170 -26.76 8.50 1.04
N GLY A 171 -27.22 8.34 2.30
CA GLY A 171 -27.11 7.10 3.07
C GLY A 171 -25.77 6.93 3.82
N LEU A 172 -24.95 7.98 3.86
CA LEU A 172 -23.67 8.04 4.54
C LEU A 172 -23.73 8.97 5.74
N PHE A 173 -23.14 8.51 6.84
CA PHE A 173 -22.70 9.37 7.92
C PHE A 173 -21.25 9.75 7.66
N THR A 174 -20.98 11.04 7.60
CA THR A 174 -19.64 11.58 7.39
C THR A 174 -19.30 12.53 8.52
N VAL A 175 -18.12 12.37 9.13
CA VAL A 175 -17.62 13.17 10.26
C VAL A 175 -16.17 13.57 10.01
N ALA A 176 -15.80 14.79 10.42
CA ALA A 176 -14.44 15.30 10.36
C ALA A 176 -14.20 16.35 11.45
N GLU A 177 -12.94 16.65 11.72
CA GLU A 177 -12.54 17.68 12.71
C GLU A 177 -12.52 19.09 12.12
N ASN A 178 -12.71 19.20 10.81
CA ASN A 178 -12.60 20.45 10.09
C ASN A 178 -13.83 20.65 9.20
N LEU A 179 -14.47 21.81 9.35
CA LEU A 179 -15.68 22.16 8.62
C LEU A 179 -15.44 22.21 7.10
N ASP A 180 -14.30 22.74 6.67
CA ASP A 180 -13.97 22.85 5.25
C ASP A 180 -13.68 21.48 4.64
N LEU A 181 -13.15 20.53 5.43
CA LEU A 181 -13.01 19.14 5.00
C LEU A 181 -14.37 18.44 4.79
N ILE A 182 -15.36 18.67 5.67
CA ILE A 182 -16.74 18.19 5.44
C ILE A 182 -17.32 18.80 4.16
N LYS A 183 -17.21 20.13 3.99
CA LYS A 183 -17.72 20.80 2.77
C LYS A 183 -17.07 20.24 1.51
N LYS A 184 -15.74 20.04 1.55
CA LYS A 184 -14.98 19.44 0.45
C LYS A 184 -15.45 18.03 0.15
N SER A 185 -15.67 17.20 1.17
CA SER A 185 -16.24 15.85 1.01
C SER A 185 -17.62 15.86 0.31
N LEU A 186 -18.49 16.79 0.70
CA LEU A 186 -19.80 16.98 0.07
C LEU A 186 -19.71 17.51 -1.37
N ASP A 187 -18.68 18.29 -1.69
CA ASP A 187 -18.46 18.84 -3.03
C ASP A 187 -17.91 17.81 -4.01
N VAL A 188 -17.08 16.87 -3.54
CA VAL A 188 -16.42 15.89 -4.40
C VAL A 188 -17.29 14.69 -4.75
N MET A 189 -18.32 14.41 -3.95
CA MET A 189 -19.19 13.25 -4.13
C MET A 189 -19.84 13.24 -5.52
N GLY A 190 -19.61 12.15 -6.27
CA GLY A 190 -20.11 11.99 -7.64
C GLY A 190 -19.45 12.89 -8.69
N SER A 191 -18.35 13.58 -8.34
CA SER A 191 -17.61 14.48 -9.23
C SER A 191 -16.21 13.94 -9.58
N GLN A 192 -15.51 14.62 -10.49
CA GLN A 192 -14.11 14.34 -10.81
C GLN A 192 -13.13 14.68 -9.66
N GLY A 193 -13.61 15.39 -8.62
CA GLY A 193 -12.81 15.74 -7.44
C GLY A 193 -12.66 14.61 -6.41
N SER A 194 -13.37 13.49 -6.59
CA SER A 194 -13.26 12.30 -5.72
C SER A 194 -11.96 11.53 -6.01
N LEU A 195 -11.39 10.88 -4.99
CA LEU A 195 -10.29 9.93 -5.13
C LEU A 195 -10.64 8.81 -6.13
N THR A 196 -11.87 8.28 -6.07
CA THR A 196 -12.32 7.18 -6.93
C THR A 196 -12.50 7.56 -8.40
N ALA A 197 -12.44 8.84 -8.74
CA ALA A 197 -12.47 9.34 -10.10
C ALA A 197 -11.07 9.55 -10.70
N GLN A 198 -10.01 9.45 -9.89
CA GLN A 198 -8.63 9.63 -10.34
C GLN A 198 -8.19 8.44 -11.19
N LYS A 199 -7.73 8.70 -12.43
CA LYS A 199 -7.21 7.64 -13.32
C LYS A 199 -6.02 6.89 -12.71
N SER A 200 -5.16 7.59 -11.96
CA SER A 200 -4.01 6.98 -11.27
C SER A 200 -4.42 6.02 -10.15
N PHE A 201 -5.64 6.12 -9.63
CA PHE A 201 -6.15 5.29 -8.53
C PHE A 201 -6.96 4.08 -9.01
N GLU A 202 -7.47 4.09 -10.24
CA GLU A 202 -8.33 3.04 -10.78
C GLU A 202 -7.75 1.61 -10.69
N PRO A 203 -6.43 1.38 -10.91
CA PRO A 203 -5.84 0.05 -10.74
C PRO A 203 -5.96 -0.48 -9.30
N LEU A 204 -5.71 0.37 -8.30
CA LEU A 204 -5.82 -0.02 -6.88
C LEU A 204 -7.27 -0.20 -6.48
N LYS A 205 -8.18 0.66 -6.95
CA LYS A 205 -9.61 0.50 -6.71
C LYS A 205 -10.11 -0.85 -7.23
N SER A 206 -9.75 -1.21 -8.46
CA SER A 206 -10.09 -2.51 -9.05
C SER A 206 -9.54 -3.68 -8.22
N LEU A 207 -8.31 -3.55 -7.71
CA LEU A 207 -7.69 -4.55 -6.83
C LEU A 207 -8.43 -4.69 -5.49
N MET A 208 -8.72 -3.57 -4.82
CA MET A 208 -9.44 -3.53 -3.54
C MET A 208 -10.86 -4.10 -3.70
N GLU A 209 -11.52 -3.80 -4.82
CA GLU A 209 -12.85 -4.31 -5.13
C GLU A 209 -12.88 -5.82 -5.42
N LYS A 210 -11.79 -6.41 -5.91
CA LYS A 210 -11.66 -7.88 -6.01
C LYS A 210 -11.42 -8.53 -4.65
N ASN A 211 -10.78 -7.79 -3.73
CA ASN A 211 -10.33 -8.27 -2.42
C ASN A 211 -11.06 -7.57 -1.25
N ARG A 212 -12.39 -7.48 -1.33
CA ARG A 212 -13.25 -6.75 -0.36
C ARG A 212 -13.29 -7.36 1.05
N LYS A 213 -12.66 -8.51 1.27
CA LYS A 213 -12.64 -9.20 2.57
C LYS A 213 -11.49 -8.75 3.48
N GLN A 214 -10.70 -7.78 3.03
CA GLN A 214 -9.52 -7.29 3.75
C GLN A 214 -9.70 -5.82 4.17
N THR A 215 -9.04 -5.43 5.25
CA THR A 215 -8.84 -4.02 5.60
C THR A 215 -7.67 -3.48 4.78
N TRP A 216 -7.85 -2.31 4.18
CA TRP A 216 -6.84 -1.69 3.33
C TRP A 216 -6.37 -0.36 3.91
N LEU A 217 -5.06 -0.10 3.85
CA LEU A 217 -4.43 1.20 4.02
C LEU A 217 -3.89 1.63 2.66
N VAL A 218 -4.42 2.71 2.13
CA VAL A 218 -3.98 3.33 0.90
C VAL A 218 -3.15 4.56 1.25
N VAL A 219 -1.98 4.73 0.66
CA VAL A 219 -1.07 5.85 0.93
C VAL A 219 -0.74 6.58 -0.36
N ASN A 220 -0.83 7.91 -0.34
CA ASN A 220 -0.24 8.78 -1.35
C ASN A 220 1.16 9.17 -0.91
N HIS A 221 2.19 8.64 -1.56
CA HIS A 221 3.57 8.84 -1.11
C HIS A 221 4.04 10.28 -1.26
N ALA A 222 3.65 10.94 -2.35
CA ALA A 222 3.99 12.34 -2.59
C ALA A 222 3.49 13.24 -1.45
N ARG A 223 2.21 13.10 -1.11
CA ARG A 223 1.59 13.91 -0.05
C ARG A 223 2.01 13.51 1.34
N LEU A 224 2.24 12.23 1.59
CA LEU A 224 2.73 11.77 2.90
C LEU A 224 4.08 12.41 3.20
N VAL A 225 4.99 12.42 2.23
CA VAL A 225 6.30 13.05 2.37
C VAL A 225 6.20 14.56 2.52
N GLU A 226 5.36 15.22 1.73
CA GLU A 226 5.12 16.66 1.87
C GLU A 226 4.61 17.01 3.27
N ASN A 227 3.66 16.24 3.78
CA ASN A 227 3.09 16.39 5.11
C ASN A 227 4.11 16.13 6.23
N GLN A 228 5.01 15.17 6.04
CA GLN A 228 6.02 14.81 7.04
C GLN A 228 7.33 15.61 6.93
N LYS A 229 7.49 16.42 5.88
CA LYS A 229 8.76 17.07 5.54
C LYS A 229 9.40 17.83 6.70
N GLU A 230 8.61 18.51 7.52
CA GLU A 230 9.13 19.29 8.65
C GLU A 230 9.66 18.40 9.79
N ASN A 231 9.11 17.19 9.92
CA ASN A 231 9.48 16.20 10.93
C ASN A 231 10.72 15.39 10.52
N LEU A 232 11.04 15.36 9.22
CA LEU A 232 12.15 14.61 8.64
C LEU A 232 13.43 15.47 8.54
N ASP A 233 14.59 14.87 8.78
CA ASP A 233 15.88 15.52 8.51
C ASP A 233 16.18 15.68 7.01
N ALA A 234 17.27 16.37 6.67
CA ALA A 234 17.61 16.68 5.28
C ALA A 234 18.05 15.46 4.46
N GLU A 235 18.75 14.50 5.09
CA GLU A 235 19.23 13.28 4.44
C GLU A 235 18.05 12.39 4.04
N PHE A 236 17.10 12.22 4.95
CA PHE A 236 15.91 11.42 4.75
C PHE A 236 14.90 12.07 3.82
N GLN A 237 14.77 13.41 3.84
CA GLN A 237 14.01 14.12 2.82
C GLN A 237 14.51 13.83 1.40
N SER A 238 15.82 13.64 1.21
CA SER A 238 16.40 13.24 -0.07
C SER A 238 15.96 11.84 -0.46
N VAL A 239 16.09 10.87 0.45
CA VAL A 239 15.71 9.45 0.21
C VAL A 239 14.20 9.30 -0.04
N PHE A 240 13.36 9.91 0.80
CA PHE A 240 11.90 9.87 0.62
C PHE A 240 11.43 10.65 -0.61
N GLY A 241 12.15 11.71 -0.99
CA GLY A 241 11.92 12.42 -2.25
C GLY A 241 12.05 11.50 -3.46
N GLU A 242 12.91 10.49 -3.40
CA GLU A 242 13.01 9.47 -4.46
C GLU A 242 11.84 8.49 -4.41
N LEU A 243 11.36 8.09 -3.23
CA LEU A 243 10.18 7.23 -3.09
C LEU A 243 8.93 7.84 -3.75
N GLN A 244 8.77 9.17 -3.72
CA GLN A 244 7.70 9.86 -4.45
C GLN A 244 7.76 9.64 -5.97
N GLN A 245 8.96 9.41 -6.52
CA GLN A 245 9.15 9.15 -7.95
C GLN A 245 8.85 7.69 -8.32
N LEU A 246 8.77 6.80 -7.32
CA LEU A 246 8.58 5.38 -7.49
C LEU A 246 7.10 5.04 -7.70
N ALA A 247 6.22 5.53 -6.83
CA ALA A 247 4.79 5.25 -6.87
C ALA A 247 3.97 6.44 -6.38
N GLU A 248 2.86 6.75 -7.06
CA GLU A 248 1.94 7.80 -6.58
C GLU A 248 1.10 7.28 -5.41
N TRP A 249 0.52 6.09 -5.59
CA TRP A 249 -0.32 5.44 -4.60
C TRP A 249 0.21 4.07 -4.26
N SER A 250 -0.06 3.61 -3.05
CA SER A 250 0.07 2.19 -2.70
C SER A 250 -1.11 1.76 -1.84
N ALA A 251 -1.60 0.55 -2.05
CA ALA A 251 -2.66 -0.05 -1.26
C ALA A 251 -2.12 -1.29 -0.54
N TYR A 252 -2.20 -1.28 0.77
CA TYR A 252 -1.71 -2.31 1.67
C TYR A 252 -2.86 -2.97 2.43
N GLN A 253 -2.92 -4.29 2.42
CA GLN A 253 -3.70 -5.09 3.35
C GLN A 253 -3.08 -4.95 4.74
N VAL A 254 -3.94 -4.65 5.71
CA VAL A 254 -3.54 -4.37 7.09
C VAL A 254 -3.86 -5.57 7.97
N GLN A 255 -2.85 -6.07 8.68
CA GLN A 255 -3.02 -7.07 9.72
C GLN A 255 -2.33 -6.61 11.01
N PHE A 256 -3.01 -6.84 12.14
CA PHE A 256 -2.48 -6.58 13.47
C PHE A 256 -2.18 -7.90 14.17
N VAL A 257 -0.95 -8.09 14.66
CA VAL A 257 -0.53 -9.31 15.34
C VAL A 257 0.37 -8.94 16.51
N ASN A 258 -0.04 -9.23 17.75
CA ASN A 258 0.77 -9.03 18.95
C ASN A 258 1.37 -7.60 19.10
N GLY A 259 0.59 -6.55 18.79
CA GLY A 259 1.08 -5.16 18.77
C GLY A 259 1.92 -4.78 17.55
N GLU A 260 2.02 -5.65 16.54
CA GLU A 260 2.72 -5.40 15.27
C GLU A 260 1.73 -5.07 14.16
N LEU A 261 2.15 -4.22 13.21
CA LEU A 261 1.39 -3.85 12.02
C LEU A 261 2.06 -4.45 10.78
N CYS A 262 1.42 -5.45 10.18
CA CYS A 262 1.86 -6.04 8.92
C CYS A 262 1.12 -5.39 7.75
N LEU A 263 1.85 -4.90 6.75
CA LEU A 263 1.30 -4.32 5.53
C LEU A 263 1.74 -5.13 4.30
N SER A 264 0.80 -5.64 3.52
CA SER A 264 1.11 -6.31 2.24
C SER A 264 0.29 -5.71 1.12
N GLY A 265 0.93 -5.24 0.06
CA GLY A 265 0.28 -4.33 -0.85
C GLY A 265 0.79 -4.31 -2.28
N TYR A 266 0.33 -3.27 -2.95
CA TYR A 266 0.68 -2.96 -4.33
C TYR A 266 0.89 -1.46 -4.45
N SER A 267 1.95 -1.06 -5.15
CA SER A 267 2.17 0.30 -5.63
C SER A 267 1.58 0.48 -7.03
N THR A 268 1.00 1.65 -7.30
CA THR A 268 0.79 2.10 -8.69
C THR A 268 2.11 2.56 -9.24
N VAL A 269 2.41 2.12 -10.44
CA VAL A 269 3.61 2.56 -11.13
C VAL A 269 3.23 3.66 -12.09
N LYS A 270 3.89 4.81 -11.97
CA LYS A 270 3.69 5.90 -12.91
C LYS A 270 4.25 5.50 -14.27
N GLU A 271 3.49 5.76 -15.34
CA GLU A 271 3.93 5.48 -16.71
C GLU A 271 5.23 6.25 -17.02
N GLY A 272 6.22 5.57 -17.60
CA GLY A 272 7.56 6.09 -17.86
C GLY A 272 8.45 6.25 -16.63
N SER A 273 7.97 5.94 -15.42
CA SER A 273 8.78 6.02 -14.20
C SER A 273 9.96 5.04 -14.25
N ARG A 274 10.96 5.30 -13.39
CA ARG A 274 12.08 4.37 -13.20
C ARG A 274 11.53 2.98 -12.86
N LEU A 275 10.68 2.85 -11.83
CA LEU A 275 10.08 1.57 -11.43
C LEU A 275 9.38 0.82 -12.55
N GLN A 276 8.62 1.50 -13.42
CA GLN A 276 7.92 0.79 -14.51
C GLN A 276 8.90 0.07 -15.42
N ARG A 277 10.01 0.74 -15.73
CA ARG A 277 11.07 0.16 -16.55
C ARG A 277 11.77 -0.96 -15.78
N MET A 278 12.00 -0.79 -14.47
CA MET A 278 12.60 -1.82 -13.60
C MET A 278 11.81 -3.13 -13.63
N PHE A 279 10.49 -3.07 -13.46
CA PHE A 279 9.66 -4.26 -13.35
C PHE A 279 9.14 -4.80 -14.68
N GLY A 280 9.12 -3.97 -15.73
CA GLY A 280 8.82 -4.43 -17.09
C GLY A 280 9.93 -5.29 -17.70
N ALA A 281 11.15 -5.20 -17.17
CA ALA A 281 12.31 -5.95 -17.64
C ALA A 281 12.53 -7.31 -16.92
N SER A 282 11.77 -7.59 -15.84
CA SER A 282 11.89 -8.84 -15.08
C SER A 282 11.00 -9.94 -15.69
N PRO A 283 11.57 -10.99 -16.31
CA PRO A 283 10.82 -11.91 -17.15
C PRO A 283 9.96 -12.92 -16.37
N TYR A 284 10.32 -13.26 -15.13
CA TYR A 284 9.63 -14.28 -14.32
C TYR A 284 9.72 -14.02 -12.81
N PRO A 285 8.74 -14.48 -12.01
CA PRO A 285 8.88 -14.54 -10.56
C PRO A 285 10.02 -15.50 -10.18
N VAL A 286 10.91 -15.06 -9.29
CA VAL A 286 11.99 -15.89 -8.77
C VAL A 286 11.70 -16.27 -7.33
N ALA A 287 11.97 -17.53 -6.99
CA ALA A 287 11.84 -18.01 -5.62
C ALA A 287 12.95 -17.39 -4.77
N ILE A 288 12.58 -16.83 -3.62
CA ILE A 288 13.55 -16.35 -2.65
C ILE A 288 14.31 -17.58 -2.11
N PRO A 289 15.66 -17.59 -2.05
CA PRO A 289 16.42 -18.67 -1.44
C PRO A 289 16.35 -18.55 0.09
N GLU A 290 15.19 -18.86 0.67
CA GLU A 290 14.83 -18.63 2.08
C GLU A 290 15.86 -19.20 3.07
N GLN A 291 16.49 -20.31 2.73
CA GLN A 291 17.53 -20.99 3.52
C GLN A 291 18.89 -20.27 3.53
N LEU A 292 19.11 -19.34 2.60
CA LEU A 292 20.33 -18.53 2.49
C LEU A 292 20.14 -17.12 3.00
N ILE A 293 18.91 -16.78 3.36
CA ILE A 293 18.54 -15.45 3.76
C ILE A 293 18.30 -15.44 5.29
N PRO A 294 19.07 -14.64 6.06
CA PRO A 294 18.90 -14.57 7.49
C PRO A 294 17.52 -14.04 7.87
N ALA A 295 16.97 -14.52 8.98
CA ALA A 295 15.68 -14.08 9.51
C ALA A 295 15.71 -12.66 10.10
N SER A 296 16.89 -12.08 10.32
CA SER A 296 17.12 -10.77 10.95
C SER A 296 17.47 -9.66 9.94
N ILE A 297 16.81 -9.66 8.78
CA ILE A 297 17.07 -8.67 7.73
C ILE A 297 16.52 -7.30 8.10
N GLY A 298 17.30 -6.24 7.89
CA GLY A 298 16.80 -4.85 7.87
C GLY A 298 16.00 -4.55 6.60
N ASN A 299 16.68 -4.57 5.46
CA ASN A 299 16.10 -4.33 4.13
C ASN A 299 16.46 -5.51 3.22
N TYR A 300 15.57 -5.92 2.32
CA TYR A 300 15.87 -6.88 1.26
C TYR A 300 15.22 -6.44 -0.05
N MET A 301 15.93 -6.65 -1.15
CA MET A 301 15.49 -6.38 -2.51
C MET A 301 15.97 -7.51 -3.41
N LEU A 302 15.15 -7.84 -4.41
CA LEU A 302 15.43 -8.86 -5.41
C LEU A 302 15.30 -8.24 -6.80
N PHE A 303 16.29 -8.46 -7.63
CA PHE A 303 16.27 -8.16 -9.05
C PHE A 303 16.45 -9.43 -9.85
N ASN A 304 15.56 -9.63 -10.83
CA ASN A 304 15.71 -10.65 -11.85
C ASN A 304 15.71 -9.96 -13.22
N PHE A 305 16.62 -10.35 -14.10
CA PHE A 305 16.73 -9.82 -15.44
C PHE A 305 17.21 -10.89 -16.41
N SER A 306 16.61 -10.94 -17.60
CA SER A 306 17.05 -11.83 -18.68
C SER A 306 18.25 -11.29 -19.46
N ASP A 307 18.54 -10.00 -19.33
CA ASP A 307 19.51 -9.28 -20.15
C ASP A 307 20.18 -8.17 -19.31
N VAL A 308 21.46 -8.34 -18.98
CA VAL A 308 22.29 -7.39 -18.23
C VAL A 308 22.38 -6.05 -18.97
N ASP A 309 22.48 -6.04 -20.30
CA ASP A 309 22.59 -4.80 -21.07
C ASP A 309 21.29 -4.00 -20.99
N LEU A 310 20.14 -4.68 -21.13
CA LEU A 310 18.83 -4.04 -20.93
C LEU A 310 18.64 -3.57 -19.49
N PHE A 311 19.00 -4.40 -18.50
CA PHE A 311 18.96 -4.07 -17.08
C PHE A 311 19.74 -2.78 -16.82
N THR A 312 21.03 -2.77 -17.16
CA THR A 312 21.92 -1.63 -16.88
C THR A 312 21.48 -0.35 -17.59
N GLN A 313 20.99 -0.46 -18.83
CA GLN A 313 20.39 0.66 -19.56
C GLN A 313 19.13 1.21 -18.88
N VAL A 314 18.22 0.32 -18.43
CA VAL A 314 16.97 0.69 -17.75
C VAL A 314 17.25 1.37 -16.40
N HIS A 315 18.26 0.87 -15.69
CA HIS A 315 18.55 1.28 -14.32
C HIS A 315 19.52 2.46 -14.21
N GLY A 316 20.09 2.92 -15.33
CA GLY A 316 21.08 4.00 -15.35
C GLY A 316 22.37 3.61 -14.61
N VAL A 317 22.70 2.32 -14.64
CA VAL A 317 23.86 1.73 -13.99
C VAL A 317 25.12 2.25 -14.70
N GLN A 318 26.17 2.58 -13.94
CA GLN A 318 27.41 3.05 -14.55
C GLN A 318 28.06 1.94 -15.38
N GLU A 319 28.81 2.29 -16.43
CA GLU A 319 29.44 1.28 -17.30
C GLU A 319 30.40 0.37 -16.51
N SER A 320 31.01 0.86 -15.43
CA SER A 320 31.82 0.07 -14.49
C SER A 320 30.99 -1.04 -13.82
N GLU A 321 29.88 -0.68 -13.17
CA GLU A 321 28.96 -1.61 -12.51
C GLU A 321 28.33 -2.61 -13.50
N LYS A 322 28.06 -2.16 -14.73
CA LYS A 322 27.59 -3.04 -15.81
C LYS A 322 28.60 -4.12 -16.16
N ASN A 323 29.88 -3.79 -16.22
CA ASN A 323 30.92 -4.78 -16.43
C ASN A 323 30.99 -5.78 -15.28
N GLU A 324 30.77 -5.34 -14.03
CA GLU A 324 30.72 -6.24 -12.87
C GLU A 324 29.57 -7.24 -12.96
N PHE A 325 28.36 -6.80 -13.34
CA PHE A 325 27.24 -7.73 -13.59
C PHE A 325 27.54 -8.73 -14.70
N LYS A 326 28.25 -8.32 -15.75
CA LYS A 326 28.69 -9.23 -16.82
C LYS A 326 29.74 -10.22 -16.33
N THR A 327 30.69 -9.79 -15.50
CA THR A 327 31.68 -10.65 -14.85
C THR A 327 31.01 -11.71 -13.98
N LEU A 328 29.99 -11.30 -13.22
CA LEU A 328 29.21 -12.19 -12.37
C LEU A 328 28.35 -13.21 -13.15
N ASN A 329 28.10 -12.97 -14.44
CA ASN A 329 27.25 -13.79 -15.32
C ASN A 329 25.94 -14.21 -14.61
N THR A 330 25.29 -13.23 -14.02
CA THR A 330 24.11 -13.43 -13.18
C THR A 330 22.86 -12.92 -13.86
N ASN A 331 21.72 -13.54 -13.55
CA ASN A 331 20.39 -13.06 -13.91
C ASN A 331 19.56 -12.72 -12.66
N GLU A 332 20.11 -12.92 -11.47
CA GLU A 332 19.39 -12.84 -10.20
C GLU A 332 20.30 -12.28 -9.11
N VAL A 333 19.86 -11.16 -8.52
CA VAL A 333 20.63 -10.39 -7.57
C VAL A 333 19.73 -10.05 -6.39
N HIS A 334 20.18 -10.44 -5.21
CA HIS A 334 19.57 -10.11 -3.93
C HIS A 334 20.45 -9.08 -3.23
N TYR A 335 19.86 -7.98 -2.81
CA TYR A 335 20.51 -7.05 -1.91
C TYR A 335 19.82 -7.13 -0.57
N PHE A 336 20.56 -7.29 0.52
CA PHE A 336 19.97 -7.22 1.83
C PHE A 336 20.89 -6.62 2.88
N THR A 337 20.30 -6.16 3.97
CA THR A 337 21.04 -5.69 5.13
C THR A 337 20.71 -6.54 6.34
N LEU A 338 21.68 -6.73 7.24
CA LEU A 338 21.41 -7.16 8.60
C LEU A 338 21.54 -5.93 9.49
N SER A 339 20.50 -5.66 10.28
CA SER A 339 20.49 -4.50 11.17
C SER A 339 20.65 -4.98 12.61
N ASP A 340 21.86 -4.83 13.14
CA ASP A 340 22.12 -4.95 14.58
C ASP A 340 22.35 -3.55 15.20
N SER A 341 23.35 -3.38 16.06
CA SER A 341 23.90 -2.08 16.46
C SER A 341 24.60 -1.32 15.33
N VAL A 342 24.83 -1.95 14.17
CA VAL A 342 25.41 -1.44 12.93
C VAL A 342 24.67 -2.06 11.73
N THR A 343 24.61 -1.34 10.60
CA THR A 343 23.97 -1.82 9.38
C THR A 343 25.02 -2.54 8.55
N HIS A 344 24.88 -3.86 8.42
CA HIS A 344 25.73 -4.70 7.59
C HIS A 344 25.05 -4.91 6.24
N ARG A 345 25.79 -4.79 5.14
CA ARG A 345 25.25 -4.86 3.77
C ARG A 345 25.77 -6.07 3.04
N TYR A 346 24.87 -6.72 2.31
CA TYR A 346 25.15 -7.93 1.57
C TYR A 346 24.60 -7.83 0.16
N LEU A 347 25.40 -8.31 -0.78
CA LEU A 347 25.00 -8.54 -2.15
C LEU A 347 25.12 -10.04 -2.39
N MET A 348 24.01 -10.70 -2.70
CA MET A 348 23.99 -12.12 -3.00
C MET A 348 23.56 -12.32 -4.46
N VAL A 349 24.33 -13.12 -5.18
CA VAL A 349 24.23 -13.23 -6.63
C VAL A 349 24.15 -14.69 -7.00
N HIS A 350 23.09 -15.08 -7.70
CA HIS A 350 23.00 -16.42 -8.27
C HIS A 350 23.83 -16.46 -9.55
N GLY A 351 24.81 -17.35 -9.62
CA GLY A 351 25.74 -17.38 -10.74
C GLY A 351 26.37 -18.75 -10.96
N ASP A 352 27.11 -18.88 -12.05
CA ASP A 352 27.92 -20.06 -12.32
C ASP A 352 29.09 -20.10 -11.32
N THR A 353 29.05 -21.07 -10.40
CA THR A 353 30.05 -21.23 -9.33
C THR A 353 31.25 -22.08 -9.75
N SER A 354 31.42 -22.35 -11.05
CA SER A 354 32.63 -23.01 -11.56
C SER A 354 33.89 -22.18 -11.32
N GLU A 355 35.04 -22.86 -11.23
CA GLU A 355 36.34 -22.23 -10.95
C GLU A 355 36.66 -21.06 -11.89
N ARG A 356 36.19 -21.13 -13.14
CA ARG A 356 36.39 -20.08 -14.15
C ARG A 356 35.84 -18.72 -13.70
N TYR A 357 34.63 -18.70 -13.16
CA TYR A 357 33.99 -17.47 -12.71
C TYR A 357 34.50 -17.05 -11.33
N LEU A 358 34.82 -18.00 -10.47
CA LEU A 358 35.46 -17.71 -9.20
C LEU A 358 36.78 -16.95 -9.39
N CYS A 359 37.64 -17.37 -10.33
CA CYS A 359 38.87 -16.67 -10.67
C CYS A 359 38.63 -15.23 -11.17
N ALA A 360 37.51 -14.97 -11.86
CA ALA A 360 37.18 -13.64 -12.36
C ALA A 360 36.77 -12.66 -11.26
N LEU A 361 36.40 -13.16 -10.08
CA LEU A 361 35.97 -12.38 -8.92
C LEU A 361 37.09 -12.12 -7.91
N LEU A 362 38.28 -12.68 -8.12
CA LEU A 362 39.43 -12.50 -7.24
C LEU A 362 40.28 -11.29 -7.68
N PRO A 363 41.01 -10.63 -6.75
CA PRO A 363 41.95 -9.59 -7.13
C PRO A 363 43.06 -10.13 -8.03
N GLU A 364 43.66 -9.25 -8.84
CA GLU A 364 44.79 -9.62 -9.70
C GLU A 364 45.87 -10.39 -8.90
N ASN A 365 46.31 -11.53 -9.44
CA ASN A 365 47.30 -12.46 -8.85
C ASN A 365 46.83 -13.37 -7.70
N HIS A 366 45.55 -13.40 -7.36
CA HIS A 366 45.02 -14.38 -6.41
C HIS A 366 44.55 -15.64 -7.13
N THR A 367 44.76 -16.81 -6.50
CA THR A 367 44.27 -18.10 -7.00
C THR A 367 43.15 -18.63 -6.09
N PRO A 368 42.28 -19.52 -6.59
CA PRO A 368 41.25 -20.18 -5.76
C PRO A 368 41.81 -20.86 -4.51
N ASP A 369 43.08 -21.27 -4.52
CA ASP A 369 43.75 -21.91 -3.38
C ASP A 369 44.05 -20.94 -2.21
N SER A 370 43.89 -19.63 -2.42
CA SER A 370 44.13 -18.59 -1.40
C SER A 370 42.97 -18.42 -0.41
N VAL A 371 42.07 -19.41 -0.31
CA VAL A 371 40.93 -19.37 0.60
C VAL A 371 41.38 -19.19 2.04
N SER A 372 40.74 -18.28 2.77
CA SER A 372 40.91 -18.20 4.21
C SER A 372 40.47 -19.52 4.88
N ASN A 373 40.96 -19.78 6.09
CA ASN A 373 40.52 -20.94 6.87
C ASN A 373 38.99 -20.93 7.15
N SER A 374 38.32 -19.79 6.97
CA SER A 374 36.87 -19.63 7.10
C SER A 374 36.08 -19.89 5.82
N GLY A 375 36.72 -20.25 4.70
CA GLY A 375 36.02 -20.46 3.43
C GLY A 375 35.61 -19.16 2.73
N THR A 376 36.28 -18.05 3.05
CA THR A 376 36.03 -16.73 2.45
C THR A 376 37.13 -16.34 1.47
N TYR A 377 36.75 -15.57 0.45
CA TYR A 377 37.61 -15.05 -0.60
C TYR A 377 37.66 -13.52 -0.52
N THR A 378 38.80 -12.93 -0.85
CA THR A 378 38.88 -11.50 -1.13
C THR A 378 38.17 -11.20 -2.44
N SER A 379 37.36 -10.14 -2.50
CA SER A 379 36.70 -9.73 -3.72
C SER A 379 37.57 -8.77 -4.53
N GLY A 380 37.63 -8.98 -5.84
CA GLY A 380 38.21 -8.04 -6.81
C GLY A 380 37.17 -7.09 -7.44
N LEU A 381 35.90 -7.19 -7.04
CA LEU A 381 34.83 -6.33 -7.54
C LEU A 381 34.99 -4.89 -7.03
N GLN A 382 34.61 -3.92 -7.85
CA GLN A 382 34.55 -2.51 -7.45
C GLN A 382 33.27 -2.17 -6.66
N ASP A 383 33.18 -0.91 -6.24
CA ASP A 383 32.00 -0.32 -5.59
C ASP A 383 30.73 -0.62 -6.39
N PHE A 384 29.70 -1.10 -5.68
CA PHE A 384 28.41 -1.44 -6.24
C PHE A 384 27.33 -0.55 -5.63
N THR A 385 26.63 0.23 -6.45
CA THR A 385 25.52 1.07 -5.99
C THR A 385 24.20 0.33 -6.22
N PRO A 386 23.46 -0.06 -5.16
CA PRO A 386 22.16 -0.70 -5.34
C PRO A 386 21.21 0.23 -6.09
N VAL A 387 20.64 -0.24 -7.18
CA VAL A 387 19.83 0.55 -8.12
C VAL A 387 18.70 1.34 -7.43
N LEU A 388 18.03 0.77 -6.41
CA LEU A 388 16.91 1.41 -5.71
C LEU A 388 17.29 2.27 -4.50
N PHE A 389 18.53 2.13 -3.99
CA PHE A 389 19.03 2.98 -2.92
C PHE A 389 20.10 3.87 -3.52
N SER A 390 19.67 4.96 -4.16
CA SER A 390 20.62 6.00 -4.50
C SER A 390 21.25 6.50 -3.20
N GLY A 391 22.57 6.46 -3.11
CA GLY A 391 23.30 7.25 -2.13
C GLY A 391 24.43 6.54 -1.41
N ILE A 392 24.38 5.22 -1.20
CA ILE A 392 25.47 4.53 -0.49
C ILE A 392 26.00 3.34 -1.28
N PRO A 393 27.14 3.49 -1.98
CA PRO A 393 27.80 2.36 -2.62
C PRO A 393 28.23 1.34 -1.56
N MET A 394 27.99 0.07 -1.85
CA MET A 394 28.54 -1.05 -1.11
C MET A 394 29.92 -1.38 -1.69
N ARG A 395 30.92 -1.56 -0.83
CA ARG A 395 32.25 -2.01 -1.27
C ARG A 395 32.43 -3.49 -0.96
N PRO A 396 32.18 -4.42 -1.90
CA PRO A 396 32.39 -5.84 -1.65
C PRO A 396 33.89 -6.08 -1.42
N ALA A 397 34.30 -6.27 -0.17
CA ALA A 397 35.70 -6.55 0.17
C ALA A 397 35.99 -8.05 0.15
N CYS A 398 34.97 -8.86 0.45
CA CYS A 398 35.08 -10.31 0.51
C CYS A 398 33.77 -10.98 0.10
N PHE A 399 33.87 -12.26 -0.23
CA PHE A 399 32.71 -13.10 -0.54
C PHE A 399 32.89 -14.55 -0.13
N LEU A 400 31.80 -15.30 -0.15
CA LEU A 400 31.79 -16.75 -0.02
C LEU A 400 30.88 -17.37 -1.08
N VAL A 401 31.05 -18.67 -1.31
CA VAL A 401 30.20 -19.45 -2.21
C VAL A 401 29.34 -20.39 -1.39
N ARG A 402 28.01 -20.36 -1.61
CA ARG A 402 27.06 -21.23 -0.90
C ARG A 402 25.84 -21.54 -1.76
N ASP A 403 25.54 -22.82 -1.94
CA ASP A 403 24.32 -23.32 -2.61
C ASP A 403 24.03 -22.66 -3.98
N GLY A 404 25.09 -22.39 -4.76
CA GLY A 404 24.98 -21.75 -6.08
C GLY A 404 25.05 -20.21 -6.06
N TYR A 405 25.19 -19.59 -4.89
CA TYR A 405 25.25 -18.16 -4.72
C TYR A 405 26.64 -17.68 -4.32
N PHE A 406 27.02 -16.52 -4.84
CA PHE A 406 28.10 -15.69 -4.30
C PHE A 406 27.48 -14.70 -3.30
N VAL A 407 27.95 -14.71 -2.05
CA VAL A 407 27.49 -13.78 -1.01
C VAL A 407 28.64 -12.84 -0.69
N PHE A 408 28.52 -11.57 -1.08
CA PHE A 408 29.49 -10.50 -0.86
C PHE A 408 29.14 -9.69 0.39
N ALA A 409 30.16 -9.16 1.07
CA ALA A 409 30.03 -8.23 2.18
C ALA A 409 31.18 -7.20 2.22
N GLU A 410 31.04 -6.15 3.04
CA GLU A 410 32.03 -5.07 3.16
C GLU A 410 33.23 -5.43 4.03
N SER A 411 33.13 -6.50 4.82
CA SER A 411 34.22 -7.03 5.67
C SER A 411 34.08 -8.53 5.94
N GLU A 412 35.17 -9.17 6.36
CA GLU A 412 35.15 -10.59 6.74
C GLU A 412 34.30 -10.82 8.00
N GLU A 413 34.26 -9.82 8.89
CA GLU A 413 33.38 -9.77 10.06
C GLU A 413 31.90 -9.85 9.66
N ASP A 414 31.50 -9.13 8.61
CA ASP A 414 30.12 -9.15 8.11
C ASP A 414 29.77 -10.55 7.56
N LEU A 415 30.67 -11.20 6.82
CA LEU A 415 30.45 -12.58 6.36
C LEU A 415 30.37 -13.57 7.51
N LYS A 416 31.19 -13.40 8.56
CA LYS A 416 31.11 -14.23 9.78
C LYS A 416 29.77 -14.05 10.49
N LEU A 417 29.25 -12.82 10.54
CA LEU A 417 27.93 -12.54 11.11
C LEU A 417 26.82 -13.22 10.29
N TYR A 418 26.86 -13.08 8.96
CA TYR A 418 25.94 -13.79 8.05
C TYR A 418 26.00 -15.30 8.28
N LEU A 419 27.19 -15.89 8.24
CA LEU A 419 27.38 -17.33 8.46
C LEU A 419 26.86 -17.79 9.81
N LYS A 420 27.08 -17.01 10.88
CA LYS A 420 26.55 -17.30 12.21
C LYS A 420 25.03 -17.41 12.20
N GLU A 421 24.32 -16.48 11.57
CA GLU A 421 22.86 -16.53 11.48
C GLU A 421 22.39 -17.77 10.69
N ILE A 422 23.03 -18.07 9.56
CA ILE A 422 22.72 -19.26 8.76
C ILE A 422 23.02 -20.56 9.54
N PHE A 423 24.16 -20.67 10.21
CA PHE A 423 24.54 -21.86 11.00
C PHE A 423 23.61 -22.09 12.19
N LEU A 424 23.12 -21.01 12.82
CA LEU A 424 22.14 -21.11 13.89
C LEU A 424 20.72 -21.46 13.38
N SER A 425 20.56 -21.75 12.08
CA SER A 425 19.27 -22.00 11.44
C SER A 425 18.26 -20.86 11.65
N LYS A 426 18.77 -19.63 11.79
CA LYS A 426 17.96 -18.41 11.84
C LYS A 426 17.77 -17.89 10.43
N THR A 427 17.19 -18.73 9.59
CA THR A 427 16.93 -18.46 8.18
C THR A 427 15.45 -18.16 7.99
N LEU A 428 15.10 -17.57 6.84
CA LEU A 428 13.72 -17.15 6.58
C LEU A 428 12.73 -18.33 6.62
N ASP A 429 13.11 -19.47 6.05
CA ASP A 429 12.30 -20.71 6.00
C ASP A 429 12.04 -21.32 7.39
N LYS A 430 12.72 -20.82 8.42
CA LYS A 430 12.57 -21.25 9.82
C LYS A 430 11.90 -20.20 10.69
N ASN A 431 11.62 -19.01 10.14
CA ASN A 431 10.99 -17.93 10.88
C ASN A 431 9.48 -18.20 11.03
N GLN A 432 8.99 -18.34 12.27
CA GLN A 432 7.60 -18.76 12.49
C GLN A 432 6.58 -17.72 12.02
N LEU A 433 6.87 -16.42 12.08
CA LEU A 433 5.93 -15.43 11.56
C LEU A 433 5.92 -15.47 10.03
N TYR A 434 7.09 -15.58 9.39
CA TYR A 434 7.21 -15.81 7.94
C TYR A 434 6.38 -17.00 7.50
N ILE A 435 6.53 -18.14 8.19
CA ILE A 435 5.76 -19.35 7.91
C ILE A 435 4.26 -19.10 8.12
N ASN A 436 3.86 -18.46 9.22
CA ASN A 436 2.44 -18.20 9.51
C ASN A 436 1.78 -17.30 8.46
N LEU A 437 2.53 -16.37 7.89
CA LEU A 437 2.03 -15.40 6.93
C LEU A 437 2.02 -15.95 5.49
N THR A 438 2.94 -16.87 5.17
CA THR A 438 3.01 -17.56 3.87
C THR A 438 2.14 -18.83 3.79
N ALA A 439 2.03 -19.62 4.85
CA ALA A 439 1.43 -20.96 4.82
C ALA A 439 -0.11 -20.96 4.79
N ASP A 440 -0.76 -19.93 5.33
CA ASP A 440 -2.20 -19.95 5.61
C ASP A 440 -3.08 -19.43 4.46
N GLY A 441 -2.50 -18.99 3.34
CA GLY A 441 -3.25 -18.48 2.18
C GLY A 441 -4.19 -17.30 2.52
N ARG A 442 -3.99 -16.63 3.66
CA ARG A 442 -4.78 -15.47 4.13
C ARG A 442 -4.57 -14.21 3.28
N LEU A 443 -3.76 -14.35 2.25
CA LEU A 443 -2.82 -13.39 1.74
C LEU A 443 -2.38 -13.98 0.36
N SER A 444 -2.49 -13.21 -0.72
CA SER A 444 -2.52 -13.71 -2.12
C SER A 444 -1.24 -14.45 -2.53
N ASN A 445 -1.38 -15.66 -3.09
CA ASN A 445 -0.26 -16.43 -3.67
C ASN A 445 0.46 -15.72 -4.85
N GLU A 446 -0.12 -14.64 -5.39
CA GLU A 446 0.51 -13.79 -6.41
C GLU A 446 1.45 -12.73 -5.80
N CYS A 447 1.51 -12.65 -4.47
CA CYS A 447 2.37 -11.76 -3.69
C CYS A 447 3.04 -12.58 -2.59
N CYS A 448 4.22 -13.13 -2.87
CA CYS A 448 4.96 -13.82 -1.82
C CYS A 448 5.47 -12.80 -0.76
N TYR A 449 5.10 -13.05 0.49
CA TYR A 449 5.54 -12.39 1.74
C TYR A 449 7.08 -12.61 1.92
N GLU A 450 7.90 -11.97 2.77
CA GLU A 450 7.80 -11.10 3.95
C GLU A 450 9.23 -10.75 4.47
N PHE A 451 9.41 -9.91 5.51
CA PHE A 451 10.52 -10.07 6.49
C PHE A 451 10.23 -9.48 7.87
N LEU A 452 10.74 -10.24 8.85
CA LEU A 452 10.82 -10.00 10.28
C LEU A 452 12.00 -9.11 10.66
N LEU A 453 11.83 -8.31 11.71
CA LEU A 453 12.93 -8.03 12.64
C LEU A 453 12.56 -8.32 14.09
N GLN A 454 13.44 -9.07 14.73
CA GLN A 454 13.47 -9.28 16.16
C GLN A 454 14.69 -8.55 16.71
N ASN A 455 14.49 -7.70 17.71
CA ASN A 455 15.61 -7.17 18.47
C ASN A 455 15.40 -7.53 19.95
N ASN A 456 16.03 -8.62 20.36
CA ASN A 456 16.35 -8.85 21.76
C ASN A 456 17.64 -8.07 22.01
N HIS A 457 17.58 -6.87 22.58
CA HIS A 457 18.55 -6.32 23.56
C HIS A 457 18.31 -4.83 23.82
N GLN A 458 18.60 -4.45 25.07
CA GLN A 458 18.13 -3.27 25.80
C GLN A 458 18.97 -2.00 25.56
N GLU A 459 19.80 -1.97 24.52
CA GLU A 459 20.71 -0.83 24.23
C GLU A 459 20.55 -0.28 22.80
N LEU A 460 19.52 -0.73 22.07
CA LEU A 460 19.15 -0.19 20.76
C LEU A 460 18.35 1.14 20.83
N GLY A 461 18.42 1.83 21.97
CA GLY A 461 17.99 3.24 22.07
C GLY A 461 18.83 4.17 21.19
N ASP A 462 19.97 3.69 20.68
CA ASP A 462 20.89 4.47 19.86
C ASP A 462 20.66 4.34 18.34
N TYR A 463 19.86 3.35 17.91
CA TYR A 463 19.67 3.07 16.47
C TYR A 463 18.61 3.95 15.81
N LEU A 464 17.76 4.57 16.62
CA LEU A 464 16.96 5.71 16.21
C LEU A 464 17.72 6.96 16.62
N ASN A 465 18.73 7.26 15.82
CA ASN A 465 19.64 8.36 16.08
C ASN A 465 18.83 9.67 16.28
N PRO A 466 19.00 10.39 17.40
CA PRO A 466 18.39 11.71 17.61
C PRO A 466 18.73 12.74 16.51
N LYS A 467 19.64 12.42 15.60
CA LYS A 467 19.96 13.20 14.41
C LYS A 467 18.89 13.10 13.30
N TRP A 468 18.03 12.08 13.29
CA TRP A 468 17.11 11.77 12.19
C TRP A 468 15.76 12.51 12.24
N VAL A 469 15.38 12.93 13.44
CA VAL A 469 14.12 13.62 13.70
C VAL A 469 14.47 14.93 14.38
N LYS A 470 13.99 16.06 13.84
CA LYS A 470 14.30 17.38 14.41
C LYS A 470 13.82 17.57 15.85
N SER A 471 12.91 16.72 16.33
CA SER A 471 12.39 16.75 17.69
C SER A 471 12.60 15.40 18.40
N LYS A 472 12.89 15.44 19.70
CA LYS A 472 13.07 14.27 20.59
C LYS A 472 11.82 13.39 20.78
N SER A 473 10.75 13.56 20.01
CA SER A 473 9.53 12.78 20.17
C SER A 473 9.02 12.19 18.86
N LYS A 474 8.35 11.04 19.03
CA LYS A 474 7.35 10.38 18.16
C LYS A 474 7.86 9.20 17.32
N LEU A 475 8.76 9.37 16.34
CA LEU A 475 9.16 8.23 15.48
C LEU A 475 10.14 7.20 16.09
N LEU A 476 10.53 7.36 17.37
CA LEU A 476 11.48 6.48 18.09
C LEU A 476 10.97 5.05 18.37
N ASN A 477 9.75 4.72 18.00
CA ASN A 477 9.20 3.37 18.27
C ASN A 477 8.88 2.59 17.00
N ILE A 478 9.16 3.16 15.82
CA ILE A 478 8.91 2.53 14.52
C ILE A 478 10.13 1.72 14.12
N LYS A 479 9.96 0.39 14.02
CA LYS A 479 11.01 -0.52 13.58
C LYS A 479 10.69 -1.08 12.18
N TYR A 480 11.53 -0.66 11.22
CA TYR A 480 11.86 -1.28 9.92
C TYR A 480 10.94 -1.08 8.70
N VAL A 481 11.52 -1.26 7.50
CA VAL A 481 10.87 -1.22 6.18
C VAL A 481 11.52 -2.28 5.28
N LEU A 482 10.85 -3.39 5.03
CA LEU A 482 11.19 -4.24 3.88
C LEU A 482 10.54 -3.65 2.63
N VAL A 483 11.17 -3.79 1.46
CA VAL A 483 10.53 -3.55 0.16
C VAL A 483 10.84 -4.72 -0.78
N ASN A 484 10.01 -5.77 -0.74
CA ASN A 484 10.03 -6.80 -1.79
C ASN A 484 9.33 -6.25 -3.02
N VAL A 485 9.97 -6.31 -4.18
CA VAL A 485 9.35 -5.84 -5.41
C VAL A 485 9.35 -6.92 -6.48
N PHE A 486 8.15 -7.32 -6.87
CA PHE A 486 7.89 -8.38 -7.84
C PHE A 486 7.66 -7.79 -9.25
N PRO A 487 7.67 -8.61 -10.31
CA PRO A 487 7.32 -8.16 -11.66
C PRO A 487 5.96 -7.45 -11.66
N ALA A 488 5.81 -6.43 -12.51
CA ALA A 488 4.58 -5.65 -12.55
C ALA A 488 3.40 -6.51 -13.05
N ALA A 489 2.29 -6.51 -12.30
CA ALA A 489 1.02 -7.06 -12.73
C ALA A 489 0.22 -5.96 -13.45
N GLY A 490 0.59 -5.66 -14.70
CA GLY A 490 0.02 -4.53 -15.46
C GLY A 490 0.57 -3.18 -14.97
N GLN A 491 -0.28 -2.32 -14.40
CA GLN A 491 0.09 -0.99 -13.89
C GLN A 491 0.39 -0.95 -12.39
N VAL A 492 0.36 -2.11 -11.72
CA VAL A 492 0.66 -2.22 -10.30
C VAL A 492 1.85 -3.14 -10.07
N VAL A 493 2.61 -2.83 -9.03
CA VAL A 493 3.77 -3.59 -8.62
C VAL A 493 3.57 -4.03 -7.19
N PRO A 494 3.65 -5.34 -6.89
CA PRO A 494 3.52 -5.82 -5.52
C PRO A 494 4.61 -5.24 -4.64
N ASN A 495 4.25 -4.81 -3.44
CA ASN A 495 5.17 -4.36 -2.41
C ASN A 495 4.72 -4.87 -1.04
N ASN A 496 5.67 -5.12 -0.13
CA ASN A 496 5.34 -5.52 1.24
C ASN A 496 6.07 -4.57 2.18
N VAL A 497 5.45 -4.18 3.29
CA VAL A 497 6.01 -3.30 4.32
C VAL A 497 5.67 -3.89 5.70
N PHE A 498 6.66 -4.18 6.53
CA PHE A 498 6.42 -4.68 7.89
C PHE A 498 6.82 -3.62 8.90
N LEU A 499 5.94 -3.31 9.85
CA LEU A 499 6.15 -2.28 10.87
C LEU A 499 5.96 -2.90 12.25
N ARG A 500 7.07 -3.05 12.98
CA ARG A 500 7.03 -3.52 14.36
C ARG A 500 7.08 -2.34 15.33
N PHE A 501 6.14 -2.32 16.27
CA PHE A 501 6.18 -1.41 17.40
C PHE A 501 6.81 -2.13 18.60
N ASN A 502 7.80 -1.52 19.23
CA ASN A 502 8.31 -2.00 20.52
C ASN A 502 7.83 -1.02 21.58
N PRO A 503 6.75 -1.34 22.31
CA PRO A 503 6.17 -0.45 23.31
C PRO A 503 7.13 -0.12 24.47
#